data_AF-A0AAE8MK44-F1
#
_entry.id   AF-A0AAE8MK44-F1
#
_cell.length_a   1.000
_cell.length_b   1.000
_cell.length_c   1.000
_cell.angle_alpha   90.00
_cell.angle_beta   90.00
_cell.angle_gamma   90.00
#
_symmetry.space_group_name_H-M   'P 1'
#
loop_
_entity.id
_entity.type
_entity.pdbx_description
1 polymer ?
#
loop_
_entity_poly.entity_id
_entity_poly.type
_entity_poly.pdbx_seq_one_letter_code
_entity_poly.pdbx_strand_id
1 'polypeptide(L)'
;MDTIPTEILIQILDNIPSSASKQARLTSRAFNAILSKRTFEVLISFLDPAFAQNTVLAIARDPELRLRRSSIWSPRCSVPQKLPIDESFLMALWVGLHGNSWAAEKAAHEEKLDVCTWQNAVGRDISEDQLREALFRYALYLSYVNECEEEHDVAQAWLSNALCGKAGR
;
A
#
# COMPACT_ATOMS: atom_id res chain seq x y z
N MET A 1 -8.98 -17.77 -21.17
CA MET A 1 -7.72 -17.82 -20.39
C MET A 1 -7.85 -18.69 -19.15
N ASP A 2 -9.06 -19.08 -18.73
CA ASP A 2 -9.29 -19.82 -17.47
C ASP A 2 -8.86 -21.29 -17.49
N THR A 3 -8.38 -21.78 -18.64
CA THR A 3 -7.84 -23.14 -18.84
C THR A 3 -6.32 -23.21 -18.74
N ILE A 4 -5.63 -22.06 -18.65
CA ILE A 4 -4.17 -22.01 -18.55
C ILE A 4 -3.76 -22.13 -17.08
N PRO A 5 -2.80 -23.00 -16.73
CA PRO A 5 -2.28 -23.08 -15.37
C PRO A 5 -1.69 -21.75 -14.89
N THR A 6 -1.87 -21.44 -13.60
CA THR A 6 -1.43 -20.16 -13.01
C THR A 6 0.07 -19.97 -13.12
N GLU A 7 0.85 -21.04 -13.10
CA GLU A 7 2.30 -21.04 -13.26
C GLU A 7 2.73 -20.49 -14.62
N ILE A 8 2.00 -20.86 -15.68
CA ILE A 8 2.26 -20.35 -17.03
C ILE A 8 1.89 -18.88 -17.13
N LEU A 9 0.80 -18.46 -16.48
CA LEU A 9 0.44 -17.05 -16.41
C LEU A 9 1.49 -16.22 -15.68
N ILE A 10 2.03 -16.74 -14.58
CA ILE A 10 3.15 -16.11 -13.85
C ILE A 10 4.36 -15.92 -14.76
N GLN A 11 4.78 -16.98 -15.47
CA GLN A 11 5.92 -16.90 -16.39
C GLN A 11 5.69 -15.89 -17.52
N ILE A 12 4.47 -15.83 -18.09
CA ILE A 12 4.15 -14.83 -19.11
C ILE A 12 4.29 -13.42 -18.51
N LEU A 13 3.69 -13.19 -17.34
CA LEU A 13 3.69 -11.90 -16.67
C LEU A 13 5.09 -11.44 -16.21
N ASP A 14 5.98 -12.36 -15.86
CA ASP A 14 7.38 -12.06 -15.51
C ASP A 14 8.19 -11.52 -16.69
N ASN A 15 7.78 -11.84 -17.91
CA ASN A 15 8.44 -11.37 -19.14
C ASN A 15 7.83 -10.08 -19.70
N ILE A 16 6.81 -9.51 -19.06
CA ILE A 16 6.17 -8.28 -19.51
C ILE A 16 6.93 -7.05 -18.96
N PRO A 17 7.22 -6.03 -19.80
CA PRO A 17 7.78 -4.78 -19.32
C PRO A 17 6.89 -4.10 -18.27
N SER A 18 7.48 -3.47 -17.26
CA SER A 18 6.73 -2.77 -16.20
C SER A 18 5.74 -1.73 -16.72
N SER A 19 6.05 -1.09 -17.86
CA SER A 19 5.18 -0.13 -18.55
C SER A 19 3.86 -0.76 -19.05
N ALA A 20 3.88 -2.03 -19.46
CA ALA A 20 2.72 -2.75 -19.98
C ALA A 20 1.91 -3.46 -18.88
N SER A 21 2.42 -3.54 -17.64
CA SER A 21 1.76 -4.20 -16.52
C SER A 21 0.35 -3.64 -16.24
N LYS A 22 0.18 -2.31 -16.31
CA LYS A 22 -1.14 -1.67 -16.13
C LYS A 22 -2.16 -2.11 -17.18
N GLN A 23 -1.75 -2.21 -18.43
CA GLN A 23 -2.61 -2.66 -19.52
C GLN A 23 -2.91 -4.16 -19.39
N ALA A 24 -1.89 -4.96 -19.06
CA ALA A 24 -2.03 -6.40 -18.83
C ALA A 24 -3.07 -6.72 -17.74
N ARG A 25 -3.11 -5.93 -16.65
CA ARG A 25 -4.14 -6.06 -15.60
C ARG A 25 -5.57 -5.94 -16.13
N LEU A 26 -5.81 -5.09 -17.12
CA LEU A 26 -7.16 -4.85 -17.66
C LEU A 26 -7.63 -5.95 -18.61
N THR A 27 -6.74 -6.84 -19.05
CA THR A 27 -7.06 -7.88 -20.04
C THR A 27 -7.85 -9.05 -19.47
N SER A 28 -7.61 -9.41 -18.20
CA SER A 28 -8.19 -10.60 -17.59
C SER A 28 -8.23 -10.49 -16.06
N ARG A 29 -9.24 -11.10 -15.44
CA ARG A 29 -9.34 -11.22 -13.98
C ARG A 29 -8.15 -11.99 -13.38
N ALA A 30 -7.66 -13.03 -14.05
CA ALA A 30 -6.51 -13.81 -13.60
C ALA A 30 -5.22 -12.97 -13.63
N PHE A 31 -5.03 -12.16 -14.67
CA PHE A 31 -3.88 -11.26 -14.79
C PHE A 31 -3.94 -10.17 -13.74
N ASN A 32 -5.12 -9.57 -13.54
CA ASN A 32 -5.32 -8.60 -12.48
C ASN A 32 -5.01 -9.22 -11.13
N ALA A 33 -5.46 -10.44 -10.83
CA ALA A 33 -5.23 -11.10 -9.55
C ALA A 33 -3.75 -11.34 -9.24
N ILE A 34 -2.94 -11.70 -10.24
CA ILE A 34 -1.50 -11.94 -10.05
C ILE A 34 -0.76 -10.60 -9.93
N LEU A 35 -0.99 -9.67 -10.87
CA LEU A 35 -0.26 -8.41 -10.94
C LEU A 35 -0.65 -7.44 -9.81
N SER A 36 -1.90 -7.48 -9.34
CA SER A 36 -2.35 -6.63 -8.23
C SER A 36 -1.64 -7.00 -6.92
N LYS A 37 -1.49 -8.30 -6.63
CA LYS A 37 -0.72 -8.78 -5.46
C LYS A 37 0.71 -8.27 -5.49
N ARG A 38 1.38 -8.38 -6.65
CA ARG A 38 2.73 -7.85 -6.86
C ARG A 38 2.82 -6.34 -6.67
N THR A 39 1.81 -5.61 -7.13
CA THR A 39 1.77 -4.14 -7.00
C THR A 39 1.76 -3.70 -5.54
N PHE A 40 1.06 -4.44 -4.67
CA PHE A 40 0.93 -4.12 -3.25
C PHE A 40 1.81 -4.98 -2.33
N GLU A 41 2.71 -5.80 -2.87
CA GLU A 41 3.54 -6.72 -2.10
C GLU A 41 4.41 -6.01 -1.06
N VAL A 42 5.01 -4.88 -1.45
CA VAL A 42 5.77 -4.02 -0.52
C VAL A 42 4.85 -3.51 0.58
N LEU A 43 3.66 -3.00 0.25
CA LEU A 43 2.69 -2.54 1.24
C LEU A 43 2.28 -3.66 2.22
N ILE A 44 2.03 -4.88 1.73
CA ILE A 44 1.70 -6.02 2.59
C ILE A 44 2.85 -6.37 3.54
N SER A 45 4.09 -6.28 3.07
CA SER A 45 5.27 -6.55 3.89
C SER A 45 5.40 -5.57 5.07
N PHE A 46 4.83 -4.36 4.95
CA PHE A 46 4.81 -3.36 6.02
C PHE A 46 3.83 -3.70 7.17
N LEU A 47 3.00 -4.75 7.03
CA LEU A 47 2.24 -5.31 8.15
C LEU A 47 3.14 -5.98 9.20
N ASP A 48 4.36 -6.40 8.83
CA ASP A 48 5.39 -6.79 9.80
C ASP A 48 6.13 -5.53 10.31
N PRO A 49 6.00 -5.18 11.59
CA PRO A 49 6.63 -3.97 12.15
C PRO A 49 8.16 -4.03 12.07
N ALA A 50 8.76 -5.22 12.19
CA ALA A 50 10.22 -5.37 12.09
C ALA A 50 10.70 -5.10 10.66
N PHE A 51 10.01 -5.69 9.66
CA PHE A 51 10.27 -5.42 8.25
C PHE A 51 10.10 -3.94 7.91
N ALA A 52 8.99 -3.32 8.34
CA ALA A 52 8.69 -1.91 8.08
C ALA A 52 9.79 -0.99 8.63
N GLN A 53 10.19 -1.19 9.90
CA GLN A 53 11.21 -0.37 10.55
C GLN A 53 12.58 -0.54 9.90
N ASN A 54 12.98 -1.78 9.58
CA ASN A 54 14.27 -2.07 8.96
C ASN A 54 14.36 -1.49 7.54
N THR A 55 13.29 -1.61 6.76
CA THR A 55 13.21 -1.08 5.39
C THR A 55 13.35 0.44 5.37
N VAL A 56 12.60 1.14 6.23
CA VAL A 56 12.71 2.61 6.33
C VAL A 56 14.12 3.03 6.79
N LEU A 57 14.73 2.31 7.74
CA LEU A 57 16.10 2.60 8.19
C LEU A 57 17.16 2.36 7.11
N ALA A 58 17.00 1.31 6.30
CA ALA A 58 17.91 0.98 5.22
C ALA A 58 17.86 2.08 4.14
N ILE A 59 16.67 2.45 3.70
CA ILE A 59 16.47 3.51 2.69
C ILE A 59 16.93 4.87 3.20
N ALA A 60 16.64 5.20 4.45
CA ALA A 60 17.12 6.44 5.05
C ALA A 60 18.63 6.46 5.27
N ARG A 61 19.36 5.36 5.06
CA ARG A 61 20.84 5.30 5.04
C ARG A 61 21.42 5.33 3.63
N ASP A 62 20.59 5.16 2.61
CA ASP A 62 21.00 5.20 1.22
C ASP A 62 21.51 6.62 0.88
N PRO A 63 22.78 6.76 0.48
CA PRO A 63 23.37 8.05 0.17
C PRO A 63 22.74 8.69 -1.08
N GLU A 64 22.28 7.92 -2.06
CA GLU A 64 21.69 8.45 -3.29
C GLU A 64 20.29 9.01 -3.03
N LEU A 65 19.50 8.33 -2.19
CA LEU A 65 18.14 8.77 -1.84
C LEU A 65 18.16 9.93 -0.84
N ARG A 66 19.14 9.98 0.08
CA ARG A 66 19.32 11.10 1.01
C ARG A 66 19.50 12.46 0.34
N LEU A 67 20.13 12.47 -0.84
CA LEU A 67 20.40 13.70 -1.59
C LEU A 67 19.13 14.29 -2.23
N ARG A 68 18.05 13.49 -2.37
CA ARG A 68 16.91 13.82 -3.23
C ARG A 68 15.79 14.59 -2.54
N ARG A 69 15.59 14.41 -1.23
CA ARG A 69 14.80 15.25 -0.30
C ARG A 69 14.76 14.52 1.04
N SER A 70 15.14 15.19 2.13
CA SER A 70 14.96 14.63 3.47
C SER A 70 13.48 14.72 3.83
N SER A 71 12.81 13.58 4.04
CA SER A 71 11.52 13.58 4.75
C SER A 71 11.64 14.42 6.01
N ILE A 72 10.60 15.21 6.32
CA ILE A 72 10.54 16.01 7.56
C ILE A 72 10.57 15.07 8.79
N TRP A 73 10.20 13.81 8.61
CA TRP A 73 10.10 12.82 9.66
C TRP A 73 11.35 11.93 9.75
N SER A 74 11.86 11.81 10.98
CA SER A 74 12.93 10.86 11.30
C SER A 74 12.48 9.42 11.01
N PRO A 75 13.35 8.55 10.47
CA PRO A 75 13.09 7.10 10.32
C PRO A 75 12.68 6.39 11.62
N ARG A 76 13.05 6.98 12.78
CA ARG A 76 12.78 6.46 14.12
C ARG A 76 11.65 7.18 14.84
N CYS A 77 10.89 8.04 14.15
CA CYS A 77 9.75 8.70 14.78
C CYS A 77 8.71 7.66 15.23
N SER A 78 8.00 8.01 16.29
CA SER A 78 6.83 7.28 16.76
C SER A 78 5.63 7.54 15.84
N VAL A 79 4.77 6.54 15.70
CA VAL A 79 3.51 6.69 14.98
C VAL A 79 2.61 7.68 15.74
N PRO A 80 2.04 8.70 15.07
CA PRO A 80 1.11 9.63 15.69
C PRO A 80 -0.11 8.90 16.28
N GLN A 81 -0.51 9.28 17.49
CA GLN A 81 -1.73 8.77 18.10
C GLN A 81 -2.95 9.28 17.31
N LYS A 82 -3.93 8.40 17.07
CA LYS A 82 -5.19 8.71 16.36
C LYS A 82 -5.04 9.10 14.88
N LEU A 83 -3.99 8.65 14.20
CA LEU A 83 -3.94 8.76 12.75
C LEU A 83 -5.14 8.00 12.14
N PRO A 84 -6.00 8.67 11.32
CA PRO A 84 -7.12 8.01 10.67
C PRO A 84 -6.60 7.01 9.64
N ILE A 85 -7.25 5.85 9.56
CA ILE A 85 -6.97 4.85 8.56
C ILE A 85 -7.97 5.05 7.42
N ASP A 86 -7.46 5.42 6.25
CA ASP A 86 -8.28 5.66 5.07
C ASP A 86 -8.80 4.36 4.46
N GLU A 87 -10.01 4.42 3.90
CA GLU A 87 -10.64 3.30 3.20
C GLU A 87 -9.80 2.82 2.01
N SER A 88 -9.16 3.74 1.28
CA SER A 88 -8.28 3.41 0.15
C SER A 88 -7.08 2.55 0.56
N PHE A 89 -6.55 2.77 1.77
CA PHE A 89 -5.48 1.94 2.34
C PHE A 89 -5.98 0.53 2.67
N LEU A 90 -7.16 0.40 3.29
CA LEU A 90 -7.76 -0.90 3.58
C LEU A 90 -8.06 -1.68 2.30
N MET A 91 -8.54 -1.00 1.25
CA MET A 91 -8.73 -1.60 -0.08
C MET A 91 -7.41 -2.06 -0.70
N ALA A 92 -6.34 -1.26 -0.59
CA ALA A 92 -5.02 -1.63 -1.11
C ALA A 92 -4.46 -2.87 -0.39
N LEU A 93 -4.61 -2.94 0.94
CA LEU A 93 -4.26 -4.13 1.72
C LEU A 93 -5.09 -5.35 1.32
N TRP A 94 -6.39 -5.19 1.13
CA TRP A 94 -7.26 -6.28 0.66
C TRP A 94 -6.77 -6.84 -0.68
N VAL A 95 -6.51 -5.95 -1.64
CA VAL A 95 -6.03 -6.33 -2.96
C VAL A 95 -4.65 -7.00 -2.88
N GLY A 96 -3.75 -6.53 -2.02
CA GLY A 96 -2.44 -7.16 -1.84
C GLY A 96 -2.52 -8.57 -1.25
N LEU A 97 -3.46 -8.82 -0.34
CA LEU A 97 -3.65 -10.14 0.28
C LEU A 97 -4.41 -11.11 -0.62
N HIS A 98 -5.53 -10.67 -1.19
CA HIS A 98 -6.48 -11.54 -1.90
C HIS A 98 -6.32 -11.49 -3.43
N GLY A 99 -5.79 -10.40 -3.98
CA GLY A 99 -5.57 -10.19 -5.42
C GLY A 99 -6.76 -9.58 -6.16
N ASN A 100 -7.92 -9.52 -5.52
CA ASN A 100 -9.14 -8.95 -6.07
C ASN A 100 -9.54 -7.68 -5.29
N SER A 101 -10.38 -6.85 -5.89
CA SER A 101 -10.89 -5.66 -5.21
C SER A 101 -12.03 -6.03 -4.27
N TRP A 102 -12.01 -5.45 -3.07
CA TRP A 102 -13.12 -5.53 -2.11
C TRP A 102 -14.46 -5.19 -2.77
N ALA A 103 -14.47 -4.11 -3.55
CA ALA A 103 -15.65 -3.68 -4.30
C ALA A 103 -16.15 -4.73 -5.31
N ALA A 104 -15.29 -5.56 -5.91
CA ALA A 104 -15.76 -6.59 -6.83
C ALA A 104 -16.39 -7.79 -6.10
N GLU A 105 -15.97 -8.08 -4.87
CA GLU A 105 -16.52 -9.19 -4.07
C GLU A 105 -17.75 -8.79 -3.26
N LYS A 106 -17.78 -7.56 -2.73
CA LYS A 106 -18.83 -7.06 -1.84
C LYS A 106 -19.63 -5.88 -2.41
N ALA A 107 -19.56 -5.65 -3.73
CA ALA A 107 -20.32 -4.62 -4.47
C ALA A 107 -21.82 -4.55 -4.12
N ALA A 108 -22.40 -5.65 -3.65
CA ALA A 108 -23.82 -5.74 -3.35
C ALA A 108 -24.27 -4.97 -2.10
N HIS A 109 -23.36 -4.53 -1.23
CA HIS A 109 -23.75 -4.02 0.10
C HIS A 109 -23.55 -2.52 0.35
N GLU A 110 -22.95 -1.75 -0.57
CA GLU A 110 -22.62 -0.31 -0.37
C GLU A 110 -22.02 0.00 1.02
N GLU A 111 -21.39 -1.00 1.63
CA GLU A 111 -20.92 -0.93 3.00
C GLU A 111 -19.53 -0.30 2.98
N LYS A 112 -19.42 0.88 3.60
CA LYS A 112 -18.15 1.58 3.76
C LYS A 112 -17.15 0.64 4.43
N LEU A 113 -15.99 0.46 3.82
CA LEU A 113 -14.96 -0.40 4.39
C LEU A 113 -14.27 0.33 5.54
N ASP A 114 -14.62 -0.05 6.77
CA ASP A 114 -13.94 0.37 7.98
C ASP A 114 -12.99 -0.71 8.53
N VAL A 115 -12.23 -0.36 9.57
CA VAL A 115 -11.24 -1.25 10.18
C VAL A 115 -11.88 -2.52 10.72
N CYS A 116 -13.04 -2.40 11.38
CA CYS A 116 -13.74 -3.54 11.98
C CYS A 116 -14.18 -4.55 10.90
N THR A 117 -14.78 -4.05 9.83
CA THR A 117 -15.23 -4.84 8.69
C THR A 117 -14.06 -5.51 7.99
N TRP A 118 -12.96 -4.78 7.83
CA TRP A 118 -11.73 -5.32 7.23
C TRP A 118 -11.12 -6.43 8.08
N GLN A 119 -10.96 -6.23 9.40
CA GLN A 119 -10.41 -7.22 10.34
C GLN A 119 -11.24 -8.50 10.37
N ASN A 120 -12.56 -8.36 10.43
CA ASN A 120 -13.49 -9.50 10.41
C ASN A 120 -13.37 -10.31 9.11
N ALA A 121 -13.13 -9.65 7.97
CA ALA A 121 -13.07 -10.29 6.67
C ALA A 121 -11.70 -10.89 6.35
N VAL A 122 -10.60 -10.29 6.83
CA VAL A 122 -9.23 -10.71 6.49
C VAL A 122 -8.83 -12.03 7.18
N GLY A 123 -9.50 -12.38 8.29
CA GLY A 123 -9.25 -13.62 9.02
C GLY A 123 -7.87 -13.69 9.68
N ARG A 124 -7.23 -12.55 9.93
CA ARG A 124 -5.95 -12.42 10.64
C ARG A 124 -6.13 -11.52 11.86
N ASP A 125 -5.44 -11.88 12.93
CA ASP A 125 -5.38 -11.07 14.15
C ASP A 125 -4.40 -9.90 13.93
N ILE A 126 -4.90 -8.84 13.31
CA ILE A 126 -4.15 -7.60 13.07
C ILE A 126 -4.88 -6.49 13.80
N SER A 127 -4.23 -5.85 14.78
CA SER A 127 -4.84 -4.76 15.54
C SER A 127 -4.94 -3.48 14.73
N GLU A 128 -5.84 -2.58 15.13
CA GLU A 128 -5.93 -1.25 14.51
C GLU A 128 -4.61 -0.47 14.65
N ASP A 129 -3.91 -0.65 15.76
CA ASP A 129 -2.60 -0.03 16.00
C ASP A 129 -1.54 -0.52 15.01
N GLN A 130 -1.54 -1.83 14.69
CA GLN A 130 -0.66 -2.39 13.67
C GLN A 130 -0.98 -1.85 12.27
N LEU A 131 -2.26 -1.72 11.91
CA LEU A 131 -2.68 -1.12 10.64
C LEU A 131 -2.22 0.34 10.53
N ARG A 132 -2.35 1.09 11.63
CA ARG A 132 -1.92 2.49 11.70
C ARG A 132 -0.41 2.61 11.58
N GLU A 133 0.34 1.72 12.23
CA GLU A 133 1.79 1.67 12.10
C GLU A 133 2.21 1.34 10.67
N ALA A 134 1.60 0.32 10.06
CA ALA A 134 1.87 -0.05 8.67
C ALA A 134 1.59 1.12 7.70
N LEU A 135 0.44 1.78 7.84
CA LEU A 135 0.06 2.96 7.06
C LEU A 135 1.12 4.07 7.17
N PHE A 136 1.47 4.42 8.41
CA PHE A 136 2.41 5.50 8.67
C PHE A 136 3.82 5.18 8.15
N ARG A 137 4.32 3.97 8.43
CA ARG A 137 5.64 3.51 7.98
C ARG A 137 5.71 3.41 6.47
N TYR A 138 4.66 2.94 5.81
CA TYR A 138 4.61 2.85 4.35
C TYR A 138 4.59 4.23 3.69
N ALA A 139 3.83 5.18 4.23
CA ALA A 139 3.86 6.55 3.75
C ALA A 139 5.23 7.23 3.99
N LEU A 140 5.90 6.89 5.09
CA LEU A 140 7.29 7.29 5.33
C LEU A 140 8.24 6.69 4.29
N TYR A 141 8.14 5.39 4.01
CA TYR A 141 8.88 4.74 2.93
C TYR A 141 8.69 5.44 1.58
N LEU A 142 7.46 5.71 1.18
CA LEU A 142 7.17 6.41 -0.08
C LEU A 142 7.80 7.80 -0.13
N SER A 143 7.90 8.50 1.01
CA SER A 143 8.55 9.82 1.06
C SER A 143 10.05 9.80 0.77
N TYR A 144 10.72 8.66 0.99
CA TYR A 144 12.13 8.49 0.65
C TYR A 144 12.35 7.95 -0.77
N VAL A 145 11.36 7.25 -1.34
CA VAL A 145 11.50 6.54 -2.63
C VAL A 145 10.87 7.30 -3.79
N ASN A 146 9.79 8.05 -3.58
CA ASN A 146 9.12 8.76 -4.67
C ASN A 146 9.92 9.99 -5.14
N GLU A 147 10.20 10.02 -6.44
CA GLU A 147 10.78 11.15 -7.16
C GLU A 147 9.72 12.20 -7.53
N CYS A 148 8.89 12.64 -6.57
CA CYS A 148 7.89 13.67 -6.85
C CYS A 148 8.59 15.03 -7.02
N GLU A 149 8.60 15.57 -8.24
CA GLU A 149 9.18 16.89 -8.55
C GLU A 149 8.41 18.02 -7.82
N GLU A 150 7.09 17.88 -7.69
CA GLU A 150 6.20 18.87 -7.05
C GLU A 150 5.92 18.58 -5.56
N GLU A 151 5.90 19.63 -4.74
CA GLU A 151 5.74 19.56 -3.28
C GLU A 151 4.33 19.09 -2.85
N HIS A 152 3.32 19.26 -3.72
CA HIS A 152 1.94 18.83 -3.50
C HIS A 152 1.72 17.32 -3.71
N ASP A 153 2.64 16.65 -4.43
CA ASP A 153 2.59 15.21 -4.72
C ASP A 153 3.39 14.38 -3.71
N VAL A 154 4.00 15.01 -2.71
CA VAL A 154 4.73 14.31 -1.66
C VAL A 154 3.75 13.38 -0.95
N ALA A 155 4.08 12.08 -0.92
CA ALA A 155 3.24 11.02 -0.36
C ALA A 155 2.86 11.21 1.13
N GLN A 156 3.34 12.26 1.80
CA GLN A 156 3.04 12.65 3.17
C GLN A 156 2.18 13.92 3.31
N ALA A 157 1.84 14.60 2.21
CA ALA A 157 0.99 15.79 2.28
C ALA A 157 -0.36 15.48 2.94
N TRP A 158 -0.90 14.28 2.67
CA TRP A 158 -2.12 13.78 3.32
C TRP A 158 -1.92 13.52 4.83
N LEU A 159 -0.75 13.02 5.27
CA LEU A 159 -0.44 12.81 6.69
C LEU A 159 -0.46 14.14 7.45
N SER A 160 0.16 15.19 6.90
CA SER A 160 0.13 16.53 7.50
C SER A 160 -1.29 17.09 7.59
N ASN A 161 -2.10 16.91 6.55
CA ASN A 161 -3.50 17.35 6.55
C ASN A 161 -4.36 16.59 7.56
N ALA A 162 -4.16 15.26 7.66
CA ALA A 162 -4.85 14.40 8.60
C ALA A 162 -4.51 14.73 10.06
N LEU A 163 -3.24 15.05 10.35
CA LEU A 163 -2.79 15.39 11.71
C LEU A 163 -3.16 16.83 12.11
N CYS A 164 -3.13 17.78 11.17
CA CYS A 164 -3.47 19.19 11.44
C CYS A 164 -4.98 19.48 11.46
N GLY A 165 -5.84 18.48 11.31
CA GLY A 165 -7.29 18.66 11.40
C GLY A 165 -7.86 19.57 10.31
N LYS A 166 -7.16 19.78 9.19
CA LYS A 166 -7.74 20.38 7.99
C LYS A 166 -8.58 19.32 7.27
N ALA A 167 -9.63 18.86 7.96
CA ALA A 167 -10.79 18.33 7.28
C ALA A 167 -11.30 19.47 6.40
N GLY A 168 -11.17 19.32 5.09
CA GLY A 168 -11.76 20.25 4.14
C GLY A 168 -13.22 20.47 4.48
N ARG A 169 -13.62 21.74 4.55
CA ARG A 169 -15.00 22.13 4.26
C ARG A 169 -15.28 21.90 2.79
#